data_AF-A0A7J6Q1G7-F1
#
_entry.id   AF-A0A7J6Q1G7-F1
#
_cell.length_a   1.000
_cell.length_b   1.000
_cell.length_c   1.000
_cell.angle_alpha   90.00
_cell.angle_beta   90.00
_cell.angle_gamma   90.00
#
_symmetry.space_group_name_H-M   'P 1'
#
loop_
_entity.id
_entity.type
_entity.pdbx_description
1 polymer ?
#
loop_
_entity_poly.entity_id
_entity_poly.type
_entity_poly.pdbx_seq_one_letter_code
_entity_poly.pdbx_strand_id
1 'polypeptide(L)'
;DITVDNVLGVPNEFWVDFYPRYSSMEFLQNVSPDKEVREASSEADQKLSEHLVEMSMRKDVFDVLVALQEQHPQMDAESERLLDRSIKEGRRNGLHLDEASREEIEKMKKRMSELSIKFSKNLGEENTRLWAHEGLA
;
A
#
# COMPACT_ATOMS: atom_id res chain seq x y z
N ASP A 1 27.52 -1.30 8.59
CA ASP A 1 27.69 -0.12 7.71
C ASP A 1 26.50 0.03 6.80
N ILE A 2 26.13 1.28 6.49
CA ILE A 2 25.07 1.64 5.54
C ILE A 2 25.70 1.58 4.14
N THR A 3 25.23 0.71 3.26
CA THR A 3 25.74 0.55 1.89
C THR A 3 24.60 0.47 0.88
N VAL A 4 24.90 0.70 -0.40
CA VAL A 4 23.92 0.57 -1.49
C VAL A 4 23.29 -0.82 -1.49
N ASP A 5 24.11 -1.88 -1.38
CA ASP A 5 23.64 -3.26 -1.43
C ASP A 5 22.67 -3.62 -0.30
N ASN A 6 22.96 -3.20 0.94
CA ASN A 6 22.14 -3.61 2.09
C ASN A 6 20.95 -2.68 2.36
N VAL A 7 20.97 -1.44 1.87
CA VAL A 7 19.88 -0.48 2.04
C VAL A 7 18.95 -0.42 0.83
N LEU A 8 19.46 -0.58 -0.40
CA LEU A 8 18.65 -0.57 -1.62
C LEU A 8 18.50 -1.96 -2.21
N GLY A 9 19.59 -2.74 -2.29
CA GLY A 9 19.58 -4.07 -2.88
C GLY A 9 18.65 -5.05 -2.15
N VAL A 10 18.83 -5.22 -0.84
CA VAL A 10 18.02 -6.16 -0.04
C VAL A 10 16.51 -5.82 -0.06
N PRO A 11 16.07 -4.57 0.16
CA PRO A 11 14.65 -4.25 0.02
C PRO A 11 14.12 -4.44 -1.40
N ASN A 12 14.92 -4.15 -2.43
CA ASN A 12 14.51 -4.35 -3.81
C ASN A 12 14.30 -5.84 -4.14
N GLU A 13 15.21 -6.72 -3.70
CA GLU A 13 15.05 -8.18 -3.83
C GLU A 13 13.78 -8.69 -3.14
N PHE A 14 13.46 -8.16 -1.96
CA PHE A 14 12.20 -8.46 -1.28
C PHE A 14 10.99 -8.10 -2.16
N TRP A 15 10.96 -6.90 -2.78
CA TRP A 15 9.84 -6.50 -3.63
C TRP A 15 9.72 -7.37 -4.88
N VAL A 16 10.84 -7.79 -5.46
CA VAL A 16 10.88 -8.68 -6.64
C VAL A 16 10.27 -10.05 -6.32
N ASP A 17 10.51 -10.62 -5.14
CA ASP A 17 9.86 -11.90 -4.73
C ASP A 17 8.43 -11.69 -4.21
N PHE A 18 8.17 -10.63 -3.47
CA PHE A 18 6.89 -10.37 -2.83
C PHE A 18 5.78 -10.07 -3.86
N TYR A 19 6.04 -9.18 -4.81
CA TYR A 19 4.98 -8.63 -5.67
C TYR A 19 4.27 -9.68 -6.54
N PRO A 20 4.96 -10.63 -7.20
CA PRO A 20 4.29 -11.69 -7.97
C PRO A 20 3.43 -12.60 -7.09
N ARG A 21 3.89 -12.91 -5.86
CA ARG A 21 3.13 -13.73 -4.90
C ARG A 21 1.89 -13.00 -4.45
N TYR A 22 2.04 -11.75 -4.02
CA TYR A 22 0.94 -10.88 -3.62
C TYR A 22 -0.13 -10.79 -4.72
N SER A 23 0.27 -10.42 -5.94
CA SER A 23 -0.65 -10.28 -7.07
C SER A 23 -1.36 -11.60 -7.39
N SER A 24 -0.66 -12.74 -7.35
CA SER A 24 -1.29 -14.04 -7.61
C SER A 24 -2.38 -14.42 -6.59
N MET A 25 -2.23 -13.98 -5.33
CA MET A 25 -3.21 -14.22 -4.28
C MET A 25 -4.37 -13.23 -4.36
N GLU A 26 -4.08 -11.94 -4.51
CA GLU A 26 -5.05 -10.84 -4.54
C GLU A 26 -5.95 -10.91 -5.77
N PHE A 27 -5.44 -11.34 -6.92
CA PHE A 27 -6.24 -11.42 -8.16
C PHE A 27 -7.42 -12.41 -8.07
N LEU A 28 -7.29 -13.47 -7.27
CA LEU A 28 -8.28 -14.56 -7.20
C LEU A 28 -9.66 -14.09 -6.72
N GLN A 29 -9.74 -13.04 -5.90
CA GLN A 29 -11.02 -12.47 -5.45
C GLN A 29 -11.90 -11.99 -6.61
N ASN A 30 -11.29 -11.63 -7.75
CA ASN A 30 -11.99 -11.08 -8.90
C ASN A 30 -12.42 -12.13 -9.94
N VAL A 31 -11.71 -13.27 -10.00
CA VAL A 31 -11.83 -14.19 -11.14
C VAL A 31 -12.11 -15.64 -10.77
N SER A 32 -11.86 -16.06 -9.53
CA SER A 32 -12.05 -17.46 -9.15
C SER A 32 -13.53 -17.85 -9.28
N PRO A 33 -13.85 -19.02 -9.86
CA PRO A 33 -15.23 -19.51 -9.90
C PRO A 33 -15.72 -19.94 -8.51
N ASP A 34 -14.81 -20.30 -7.62
CA ASP A 34 -15.11 -20.75 -6.26
C ASP A 34 -15.28 -19.55 -5.31
N LYS A 35 -16.42 -19.49 -4.62
CA LYS A 35 -16.76 -18.43 -3.68
C LYS A 35 -15.83 -18.41 -2.46
N GLU A 36 -15.48 -19.57 -1.91
CA GLU A 36 -14.63 -19.66 -0.71
C GLU A 36 -13.21 -19.15 -1.02
N VAL A 37 -12.71 -19.45 -2.22
CA VAL A 37 -11.42 -18.92 -2.71
C VAL A 37 -11.47 -17.40 -2.86
N ARG A 38 -12.57 -16.84 -3.38
CA ARG A 38 -12.70 -15.38 -3.50
C ARG A 38 -12.69 -14.70 -2.13
N GLU A 39 -13.45 -15.23 -1.17
CA GLU A 39 -13.50 -14.70 0.20
C GLU A 39 -12.13 -14.77 0.88
N ALA A 40 -11.43 -15.91 0.80
CA ALA A 40 -10.08 -16.06 1.34
C ALA A 40 -9.06 -15.10 0.69
N SER A 41 -9.17 -14.86 -0.62
CA SER A 41 -8.35 -13.91 -1.35
C SER A 41 -8.59 -12.46 -0.88
N SER A 42 -9.84 -12.04 -0.73
CA SER A 42 -10.17 -10.70 -0.18
C SER A 42 -9.68 -10.50 1.25
N GLU A 43 -9.78 -11.53 2.12
CA GLU A 43 -9.24 -11.46 3.48
C GLU A 43 -7.71 -11.35 3.49
N ALA A 44 -7.03 -12.09 2.60
CA ALA A 44 -5.58 -12.02 2.47
C ALA A 44 -5.12 -10.64 1.98
N ASP A 45 -5.82 -10.08 0.97
CA ASP A 45 -5.55 -8.74 0.46
C ASP A 45 -5.74 -7.66 1.52
N GLN A 46 -6.79 -7.76 2.34
CA GLN A 46 -6.99 -6.84 3.46
C GLN A 46 -5.80 -6.86 4.43
N LYS A 47 -5.39 -8.05 4.90
CA LYS A 47 -4.27 -8.19 5.85
C LYS A 47 -2.96 -7.68 5.27
N LEU A 48 -2.69 -7.99 4.00
CA LEU A 48 -1.47 -7.57 3.32
C LEU A 48 -1.47 -6.06 3.07
N SER A 49 -2.60 -5.48 2.68
CA SER A 49 -2.75 -4.02 2.52
C SER A 49 -2.50 -3.27 3.82
N GLU A 50 -3.03 -3.76 4.95
CA GLU A 50 -2.76 -3.20 6.29
C GLU A 50 -1.26 -3.26 6.60
N HIS A 51 -0.62 -4.41 6.37
CA HIS A 51 0.81 -4.58 6.60
C HIS A 51 1.69 -3.70 5.71
N LEU A 52 1.33 -3.52 4.43
CA LEU A 52 2.06 -2.64 3.51
C LEU A 52 1.99 -1.18 3.95
N VAL A 53 0.88 -0.74 4.54
CA VAL A 53 0.78 0.60 5.15
C VAL A 53 1.76 0.72 6.33
N GLU A 54 1.80 -0.26 7.24
CA GLU A 54 2.74 -0.28 8.36
C GLU A 54 4.19 -0.23 7.88
N MET A 55 4.57 -1.05 6.91
CA MET A 55 5.90 -1.03 6.30
C MET A 55 6.24 0.34 5.70
N SER A 56 5.29 0.97 5.02
CA SER A 56 5.48 2.30 4.41
C SER A 56 5.66 3.44 5.42
N MET A 57 5.32 3.20 6.68
CA MET A 57 5.42 4.15 7.79
C MET A 57 6.65 3.90 8.68
N ARG A 58 7.52 2.95 8.34
CA ARG A 58 8.76 2.62 9.06
C ARG A 58 9.77 3.78 9.00
N LYS A 59 9.75 4.64 10.01
CA LYS A 59 10.68 5.77 10.14
C LYS A 59 12.14 5.35 10.14
N ASP A 60 12.47 4.28 10.84
CA ASP A 60 13.84 3.76 10.92
C ASP A 60 14.38 3.35 9.55
N VAL A 61 13.56 2.72 8.71
CA VAL A 61 13.93 2.39 7.32
C VAL A 61 14.13 3.66 6.49
N PHE A 62 13.24 4.65 6.66
CA PHE A 62 13.36 5.94 5.99
C PHE A 62 14.64 6.70 6.39
N ASP A 63 14.98 6.70 7.68
CA ASP A 63 16.17 7.38 8.19
C ASP A 63 17.46 6.75 7.63
N VAL A 64 17.49 5.43 7.44
CA VAL A 64 18.61 4.73 6.79
C VAL A 64 18.72 5.10 5.30
N LEU A 65 17.61 5.25 4.58
CA LEU A 65 17.61 5.72 3.19
C LEU A 65 18.16 7.15 3.07
N VAL A 66 17.74 8.05 3.96
CA VAL A 66 18.26 9.43 4.01
C VAL A 66 19.75 9.43 4.32
N ALA A 67 20.19 8.65 5.31
CA ALA A 67 21.60 8.53 5.65
C ALA A 67 22.44 7.97 4.48
N LEU A 68 21.91 7.04 3.68
CA LEU A 68 22.58 6.60 2.45
C LEU A 68 22.70 7.74 1.43
N GLN A 69 21.64 8.52 1.22
CA GLN A 69 21.67 9.65 0.29
C GLN A 69 22.71 10.71 0.69
N GLU A 70 22.85 10.98 1.99
CA GLU A 70 23.85 11.92 2.54
C GLU A 70 25.31 11.47 2.35
N GLN A 71 25.55 10.16 2.15
CA GLN A 71 26.89 9.64 1.85
C GLN A 71 27.33 9.90 0.41
N HIS A 72 26.42 10.32 -0.47
CA HIS A 72 26.67 10.50 -1.90
C HIS A 72 27.39 9.30 -2.55
N PRO A 73 26.90 8.06 -2.38
CA PRO A 73 27.54 6.89 -2.97
C PRO A 73 27.49 6.94 -4.49
N GLN A 74 28.49 6.36 -5.16
CA GLN A 74 28.43 6.16 -6.60
C GLN A 74 27.44 5.04 -6.93
N MET A 75 26.49 5.32 -7.83
CA MET A 75 25.44 4.42 -8.25
C MET A 75 25.17 4.57 -9.75
N ASP A 76 24.50 3.61 -10.36
CA ASP A 76 23.92 3.81 -11.69
C ASP A 76 22.66 4.70 -11.62
N ALA A 77 22.22 5.18 -12.78
CA ALA A 77 21.09 6.11 -12.87
C ALA A 77 19.76 5.51 -12.37
N GLU A 78 19.57 4.20 -12.44
CA GLU A 78 18.35 3.54 -11.98
C GLU A 78 18.33 3.46 -10.45
N SER A 79 19.46 3.11 -9.84
CA SER A 79 19.65 3.04 -8.40
C SER A 79 19.55 4.43 -7.74
N GLU A 80 20.11 5.46 -8.37
CA GLU A 80 19.93 6.86 -7.94
C GLU A 80 18.45 7.24 -7.94
N ARG A 81 17.74 6.94 -9.03
CA ARG A 81 16.31 7.20 -9.15
C ARG A 81 15.50 6.42 -8.10
N LEU A 82 15.87 5.17 -7.82
CA LEU A 82 15.20 4.33 -6.82
C LEU A 82 15.35 4.92 -5.42
N LEU A 83 16.54 5.38 -5.04
CA LEU A 83 16.79 6.05 -3.77
C LEU A 83 15.96 7.33 -3.63
N ASP A 84 16.03 8.21 -4.64
CA ASP A 84 15.28 9.46 -4.67
C ASP A 84 13.78 9.23 -4.58
N ARG A 85 13.27 8.22 -5.30
CA ARG A 85 11.85 7.86 -5.27
C ARG A 85 11.42 7.35 -3.90
N SER A 86 12.22 6.48 -3.30
CA SER A 86 11.96 5.92 -1.97
C SER A 86 11.91 7.01 -0.89
N ILE A 87 12.87 7.94 -0.90
CA ILE A 87 12.88 9.09 0.01
C ILE A 87 11.69 10.01 -0.26
N LYS A 88 11.35 10.27 -1.52
CA LYS A 88 10.19 11.09 -1.89
C LYS A 88 8.88 10.51 -1.37
N GLU A 89 8.68 9.19 -1.46
CA GLU A 89 7.50 8.52 -0.90
C GLU A 89 7.49 8.58 0.63
N GLY A 90 8.62 8.34 1.30
CA GLY A 90 8.72 8.51 2.75
C GLY A 90 8.38 9.95 3.21
N ARG A 91 8.80 10.96 2.44
CA ARG A 91 8.42 12.36 2.70
C ARG A 91 6.94 12.60 2.51
N ARG A 92 6.31 12.05 1.46
CA ARG A 92 4.85 12.12 1.24
C ARG A 92 4.07 11.42 2.35
N ASN A 93 4.65 10.41 2.97
CA ASN A 93 4.12 9.74 4.16
C ASN A 93 4.36 10.51 5.47
N GLY A 94 5.06 11.64 5.43
CA GLY A 94 5.32 12.47 6.61
C GLY A 94 6.49 11.97 7.48
N LEU A 95 7.30 11.01 7.04
CA LEU A 95 8.33 10.38 7.88
C LEU A 95 9.46 11.34 8.31
N HIS A 96 9.65 12.40 7.54
CA HIS A 96 10.57 13.50 7.82
C HIS A 96 10.06 14.54 8.83
N LEU A 97 8.77 14.49 9.22
CA LEU A 97 8.16 15.43 10.15
C LEU A 97 8.44 15.03 11.61
N ASP A 98 8.01 15.85 12.57
CA ASP A 98 8.04 15.49 13.99
C ASP A 98 6.99 14.41 14.33
N GLU A 99 7.09 13.82 15.52
CA GLU A 99 6.21 12.72 15.94
C GLU A 99 4.74 13.13 16.02
N ALA A 100 4.44 14.32 16.57
CA ALA A 100 3.05 14.76 16.69
C ALA A 100 2.41 14.94 15.30
N SER A 101 3.16 15.48 14.34
CA SER A 101 2.71 15.56 12.94
C SER A 101 2.50 14.17 12.31
N ARG A 102 3.36 13.18 12.62
CA ARG A 102 3.21 11.80 12.11
C ARG A 102 1.98 11.11 12.68
N GLU A 103 1.74 11.21 13.99
CA GLU A 103 0.56 10.64 14.67
C GLU A 103 -0.75 11.18 14.07
N GLU A 104 -0.82 12.49 13.81
CA GLU A 104 -1.98 13.10 13.17
C GLU A 104 -2.17 12.62 11.72
N ILE A 105 -1.09 12.48 10.94
CA ILE A 105 -1.16 11.91 9.58
C ILE A 105 -1.65 10.46 9.62
N GLU A 106 -1.15 9.64 10.55
CA GLU A 106 -1.57 8.25 10.70
C GLU A 106 -3.06 8.15 11.03
N LYS A 107 -3.54 8.97 11.97
CA LYS A 107 -4.95 9.06 12.34
C LYS A 107 -5.82 9.48 11.15
N MET A 108 -5.38 10.46 10.36
CA MET A 108 -6.09 10.88 9.14
C MET A 108 -6.14 9.75 8.11
N LYS A 109 -5.03 9.05 7.86
CA LYS A 109 -4.96 7.93 6.92
C LYS A 109 -5.87 6.77 7.34
N LYS A 110 -5.87 6.40 8.62
CA LYS A 110 -6.79 5.39 9.19
C LYS A 110 -8.25 5.77 8.94
N ARG A 111 -8.61 7.02 9.25
CA ARG A 111 -9.97 7.52 9.00
C ARG A 111 -10.34 7.56 7.52
N MET A 112 -9.42 7.92 6.63
CA MET A 112 -9.63 7.88 5.19
C MET A 112 -9.91 6.45 4.71
N SER A 113 -9.12 5.47 5.18
CA SER A 113 -9.32 4.05 4.87
C SER A 113 -10.70 3.56 5.32
N GLU A 114 -11.08 3.83 6.58
CA GLU A 114 -12.41 3.50 7.12
C GLU A 114 -13.55 4.11 6.29
N LEU A 115 -13.42 5.40 5.92
CA LEU A 115 -14.42 6.09 5.10
C LEU A 115 -14.52 5.50 3.69
N SER A 116 -13.40 5.17 3.06
CA SER A 116 -13.35 4.52 1.75
C SER A 116 -14.00 3.15 1.77
N ILE A 117 -13.69 2.32 2.77
CA ILE A 117 -14.32 1.00 2.96
C ILE A 117 -15.83 1.15 3.14
N LYS A 118 -16.25 2.07 4.03
CA LYS A 118 -17.68 2.33 4.27
C LYS A 118 -18.40 2.82 3.03
N PHE A 119 -17.77 3.70 2.24
CA PHE A 119 -18.34 4.20 0.98
C PHE A 119 -18.55 3.05 -0.01
N SER A 120 -17.53 2.23 -0.25
CA SER A 120 -17.62 1.08 -1.15
C SER A 120 -18.67 0.07 -0.69
N LYS A 121 -18.73 -0.21 0.61
CA LYS A 121 -19.75 -1.10 1.20
C LYS A 121 -21.17 -0.58 0.98
N ASN A 122 -21.41 0.71 1.26
CA ASN A 122 -22.73 1.32 1.06
C ASN A 122 -23.22 1.22 -0.38
N LEU A 123 -22.31 1.38 -1.36
CA LEU A 123 -22.64 1.22 -2.79
C LEU A 123 -22.80 -0.25 -3.20
N GLY A 124 -21.97 -1.15 -2.66
CA GLY A 124 -22.05 -2.58 -2.97
C GLY A 124 -23.28 -3.28 -2.39
N GLU A 125 -23.80 -2.79 -1.26
CA GLU A 125 -25.01 -3.29 -0.61
C GLU A 125 -26.30 -2.54 -1.03
N GLU A 126 -26.16 -1.56 -1.92
CA GLU A 126 -27.25 -0.77 -2.48
C GLU A 126 -28.25 -1.69 -3.23
N ASN A 127 -29.53 -1.61 -2.87
CA ASN A 127 -30.56 -2.51 -3.40
C ASN A 127 -31.88 -1.79 -3.74
N THR A 128 -31.83 -0.49 -4.01
CA THR A 128 -32.98 0.32 -4.39
C THR A 128 -33.60 -0.26 -5.66
N ARG A 129 -34.90 -0.55 -5.59
CA ARG A 129 -35.70 -1.02 -6.72
C ARG A 129 -36.82 -0.05 -6.98
N LEU A 130 -37.05 0.26 -8.25
CA LEU A 130 -38.23 0.97 -8.71
C LEU A 130 -39.14 -0.04 -9.40
N TRP A 131 -40.41 -0.03 -9.03
CA TRP A 131 -41.46 -0.82 -9.67
C TRP A 131 -42.21 0.08 -10.65
N ALA A 132 -42.30 -0.34 -11.90
CA ALA A 132 -43.18 0.30 -12.89
C ALA A 132 -44.38 -0.62 -13.14
N HIS A 133 -45.59 -0.07 -13.12
CA HIS A 133 -46.76 -0.78 -13.63
C HIS A 133 -46.71 -0.74 -15.17
N GLU A 134 -46.76 -1.90 -15.82
CA GLU A 134 -47.15 -1.96 -17.23
C GLU A 134 -48.59 -1.42 -17.32
N GLY A 135 -48.73 -0.23 -17.93
CA GLY A 135 -50.03 0.30 -18.30
C GLY A 135 -50.72 -0.70 -19.23
N LEU A 136 -51.95 -1.07 -18.86
CA LEU A 136 -52.88 -1.80 -19.71
C LEU A 136 -52.91 -1.15 -21.10
N ALA A 137 -52.51 -1.92 -22.12
CA ALA A 137 -52.77 -1.63 -23.52
C ALA A 137 -54.27 -1.76 -23.83
#